data_AF-A0A485L9T4-F1
#
_entry.id   AF-A0A485L9T4-F1
#
_cell.length_a   1.000
_cell.length_b   1.000
_cell.length_c   1.000
_cell.angle_alpha   90.00
_cell.angle_beta   90.00
_cell.angle_gamma   90.00
#
_symmetry.space_group_name_H-M   'P 1'
#
loop_
_entity.id
_entity.type
_entity.pdbx_description
1 polymer ?
#
loop_
_entity_poly.entity_id
_entity_poly.type
_entity_poly.pdbx_seq_one_letter_code
_entity_poly.pdbx_strand_id
1 'polypeptide(L)'
;MMIRAVVRARPAAAKMCRAFSAAPQPEDDTALMEQLKEEALARRYSVDPPHATADENPSLNLQPILHPEECAIVSGVGEWTKGRKAIVYMPARNQMQSGTYNTHHWEIRFGTRQTWQNPLMGWTSGADPVADLALKFDTKEAAADFAKRQGWTVEVFEPKETEDFEGKLAYSHNFLPLDVENKLKKYGKKATPHFKHPTGGHSHWVKTLKYHGNGEVAQHGGEAKD
;
A
#
# COMPACT_ATOMS: atom_id res chain seq x y z
N MET A 1 43.65 19.15 81.84
CA MET A 1 43.96 17.74 81.49
C MET A 1 44.04 17.63 79.97
N MET A 2 45.13 17.04 79.49
CA MET A 2 45.69 17.18 78.13
C MET A 2 44.91 16.40 77.05
N ILE A 3 44.75 17.04 75.88
CA ILE A 3 44.21 16.44 74.65
C ILE A 3 45.29 15.54 74.03
N ARG A 4 45.03 14.23 73.87
CA ARG A 4 45.91 13.31 73.15
C ARG A 4 45.76 13.53 71.64
N ALA A 5 46.80 14.06 71.00
CA ALA A 5 46.94 14.05 69.54
C ALA A 5 47.55 12.72 69.08
N VAL A 6 46.85 11.98 68.22
CA VAL A 6 47.37 10.77 67.56
C VAL A 6 48.05 11.18 66.26
N VAL A 7 49.39 11.15 66.25
CA VAL A 7 50.19 11.27 65.02
C VAL A 7 50.15 9.92 64.31
N ARG A 8 49.54 9.85 63.12
CA ARG A 8 49.72 8.72 62.22
C ARG A 8 51.00 8.93 61.41
N ALA A 9 51.99 8.07 61.62
CA ALA A 9 53.18 8.03 60.76
C ALA A 9 52.80 7.49 59.37
N ARG A 10 53.28 8.17 58.32
CA ARG A 10 53.15 7.73 56.92
C ARG A 10 54.34 6.83 56.59
N PRO A 11 54.15 5.56 56.16
CA PRO A 11 55.28 4.71 55.81
C PRO A 11 55.99 5.25 54.56
N ALA A 12 57.31 5.06 54.52
CA ALA A 12 58.22 5.58 53.50
C ALA A 12 57.85 5.08 52.09
N ALA A 13 57.96 5.96 51.10
CA ALA A 13 57.71 5.67 49.70
C ALA A 13 58.68 4.58 49.18
N ALA A 14 58.16 3.40 48.89
CA ALA A 14 58.89 2.37 48.15
C ALA A 14 58.87 2.69 46.65
N LYS A 15 60.02 2.50 45.98
CA LYS A 15 60.25 2.78 44.56
C LYS A 15 59.24 2.05 43.68
N MET A 16 58.57 2.79 42.80
CA MET A 16 57.70 2.24 41.76
C MET A 16 58.55 1.57 40.68
N CYS A 17 58.92 0.31 40.88
CA CYS A 17 59.31 -0.56 39.78
C CYS A 17 58.01 -0.92 39.03
N ARG A 18 57.72 -0.23 37.92
CA ARG A 18 56.77 -0.75 36.93
C ARG A 18 57.39 -1.98 36.31
N ALA A 19 57.19 -3.14 36.93
CA ALA A 19 57.27 -4.39 36.22
C ALA A 19 56.16 -4.36 35.16
N PHE A 20 56.53 -4.56 33.89
CA PHE A 20 55.56 -4.83 32.83
C PHE A 20 54.72 -6.04 33.27
N SER A 21 53.49 -5.81 33.73
CA SER A 21 52.51 -6.88 33.90
C SER A 21 52.29 -7.52 32.53
N ALA A 22 52.22 -8.85 32.50
CA ALA A 22 51.87 -9.61 31.31
C ALA A 22 50.64 -8.98 30.62
N ALA A 23 50.64 -8.98 29.28
CA ALA A 23 49.51 -8.49 28.50
C ALA A 23 48.21 -9.14 29.04
N PRO A 24 47.13 -8.36 29.27
CA PRO A 24 45.86 -8.93 29.69
C PRO A 24 45.53 -10.05 28.69
N GLN A 25 45.28 -11.25 29.22
CA GLN A 25 44.76 -12.34 28.40
C GLN A 25 43.47 -11.80 27.75
N PRO A 26 43.20 -12.09 26.47
CA PRO A 26 41.92 -11.73 25.89
C PRO A 26 40.86 -12.44 26.72
N GLU A 27 40.13 -11.70 27.55
CA GLU A 27 38.94 -12.19 28.20
C GLU A 27 38.02 -12.69 27.06
N ASP A 28 37.49 -13.90 27.16
CA ASP A 28 36.58 -14.47 26.16
C ASP A 28 35.23 -13.71 26.20
N ASP A 29 35.24 -12.47 25.73
CA ASP A 29 34.10 -11.56 25.67
C ASP A 29 33.03 -12.03 24.69
N THR A 30 33.24 -13.17 24.02
CA THR A 30 32.29 -13.76 23.07
C THR A 30 30.92 -13.97 23.70
N ALA A 31 30.86 -14.44 24.95
CA ALA A 31 29.61 -14.67 25.67
C ALA A 31 28.89 -13.35 26.02
N LEU A 32 29.64 -12.32 26.42
CA LEU A 32 29.09 -10.99 26.70
C LEU A 32 28.59 -10.33 25.40
N MET A 33 29.34 -10.47 24.31
CA MET A 33 28.97 -9.99 22.98
C MET A 33 27.74 -10.72 22.43
N GLU A 34 27.59 -12.01 22.72
CA GLU A 34 26.41 -12.79 22.37
C GLU A 34 25.19 -12.35 23.19
N GLN A 35 25.35 -12.12 24.50
CA GLN A 35 24.30 -11.56 25.36
C GLN A 35 23.86 -10.15 24.92
N LEU A 36 24.80 -9.27 24.59
CA LEU A 36 24.49 -7.93 24.08
C LEU A 36 23.80 -7.99 22.71
N LYS A 37 24.17 -8.95 21.86
CA LYS A 37 23.54 -9.20 20.56
C LYS A 37 22.11 -9.72 20.73
N GLU A 38 21.89 -10.66 21.65
CA GLU A 38 20.56 -11.17 22.01
C GLU A 38 19.69 -10.09 22.63
N GLU A 39 20.23 -9.28 23.54
CA GLU A 39 19.52 -8.15 24.14
C GLU A 39 19.18 -7.09 23.09
N ALA A 40 20.09 -6.79 22.16
CA ALA A 40 19.81 -5.91 21.04
C ALA A 40 18.75 -6.48 20.08
N LEU A 41 18.77 -7.79 19.82
CA LEU A 41 17.75 -8.49 19.04
C LEU A 41 16.39 -8.52 19.74
N ALA A 42 16.36 -8.68 21.07
CA ALA A 42 15.14 -8.65 21.87
C ALA A 42 14.57 -7.24 22.02
N ARG A 43 15.43 -6.20 22.07
CA ARG A 43 15.03 -4.78 22.07
C ARG A 43 14.58 -4.31 20.69
N ARG A 44 15.01 -4.96 19.60
CA ARG A 44 14.39 -4.73 18.29
C ARG A 44 12.93 -5.16 18.43
N TYR A 45 12.04 -4.18 18.44
CA TYR A 45 10.64 -4.44 18.17
C TYR A 45 10.55 -5.11 16.80
N SER A 46 10.43 -6.44 16.77
CA SER A 46 9.90 -7.17 15.63
C SER A 46 8.39 -6.97 15.59
N VAL A 47 7.95 -5.71 15.64
CA VAL A 47 6.61 -5.37 15.22
C VAL A 47 6.76 -5.18 13.73
N ASP A 48 6.58 -6.28 13.02
CA ASP A 48 6.35 -6.22 11.58
C ASP A 48 5.25 -5.17 11.37
N PRO A 49 5.46 -4.17 10.50
CA PRO A 49 4.41 -3.21 10.19
C PRO A 49 3.11 -3.94 9.85
N PRO A 50 1.92 -3.37 10.11
CA PRO A 50 0.65 -4.07 9.86
C PRO A 50 0.44 -4.51 8.40
N HIS A 51 1.24 -3.98 7.46
CA HIS A 51 1.24 -4.37 6.05
C HIS A 51 2.29 -5.43 5.69
N ALA A 52 3.23 -5.75 6.58
CA ALA A 52 4.27 -6.72 6.33
C ALA A 52 3.67 -8.14 6.33
N THR A 53 3.65 -8.73 5.14
CA THR A 53 3.08 -10.06 4.94
C THR A 53 4.17 -11.13 5.11
N ALA A 54 3.83 -12.32 5.62
CA ALA A 54 4.80 -13.43 5.76
C ALA A 54 5.51 -13.78 4.43
N ASP A 55 4.87 -13.49 3.30
CA ASP A 55 5.40 -13.68 1.94
C ASP A 55 6.50 -12.67 1.57
N GLU A 56 6.52 -11.50 2.23
CA GLU A 56 7.53 -10.45 1.99
C GLU A 56 8.82 -10.75 2.77
N ASN A 57 8.69 -11.37 3.94
CA ASN A 57 9.80 -11.83 4.77
C ASN A 57 9.78 -13.37 4.95
N PRO A 58 9.94 -14.17 3.88
CA PRO A 58 9.99 -15.61 4.03
C PRO A 58 11.25 -15.96 4.81
N SER A 59 11.10 -16.84 5.80
CA SER A 59 12.26 -17.46 6.44
C SER A 59 13.04 -18.23 5.37
N LEU A 60 14.25 -17.76 5.05
CA LEU A 60 15.11 -18.24 3.96
C LEU A 60 15.32 -19.77 3.94
N ASN A 61 15.07 -20.43 5.07
CA ASN A 61 15.41 -21.82 5.32
C ASN A 61 14.26 -22.83 5.11
N LEU A 62 13.01 -22.42 4.86
CA LEU A 62 11.86 -23.34 4.98
C LEU A 62 11.13 -23.74 3.68
N GLN A 63 11.40 -23.12 2.52
CA GLN A 63 10.63 -23.44 1.32
C GLN A 63 11.48 -23.90 0.14
N PRO A 64 11.28 -25.08 -0.46
CA PRO A 64 11.97 -25.46 -1.69
C PRO A 64 11.61 -24.51 -2.86
N ILE A 65 12.47 -24.42 -3.87
CA ILE A 65 12.15 -23.69 -5.10
C ILE A 65 10.93 -24.39 -5.72
N LEU A 66 9.81 -23.69 -5.80
CA LEU A 66 8.59 -24.19 -6.41
C LEU A 66 8.80 -24.18 -7.93
N HIS A 67 9.04 -25.36 -8.51
CA HIS A 67 9.39 -25.59 -9.93
C HIS A 67 10.81 -25.18 -10.31
N PRO A 68 11.82 -26.02 -10.00
CA PRO A 68 13.19 -25.80 -10.46
C PRO A 68 13.30 -26.20 -11.94
N GLU A 69 12.83 -25.34 -12.83
CA GLU A 69 13.28 -25.42 -14.22
C GLU A 69 14.79 -25.08 -14.27
N GLU A 70 15.50 -25.61 -15.27
CA GLU A 70 16.97 -25.51 -15.36
C GLU A 70 17.48 -24.06 -15.24
N CYS A 71 16.72 -23.09 -15.74
CA CYS A 71 17.05 -21.67 -15.65
C CYS A 71 17.17 -21.16 -14.21
N ALA A 72 16.31 -21.61 -13.30
CA ALA A 72 16.35 -21.23 -11.88
C ALA A 72 17.65 -21.71 -11.22
N ILE A 73 18.13 -22.90 -11.60
CA ILE A 73 19.35 -23.52 -11.08
C ILE A 73 20.59 -22.80 -11.64
N VAL A 74 20.58 -22.47 -12.93
CA VAL A 74 21.73 -21.87 -13.64
C VAL A 74 21.93 -20.39 -13.28
N SER A 75 20.85 -19.64 -13.02
CA SER A 75 20.93 -18.18 -12.84
C SER A 75 21.63 -17.74 -11.55
N GLY A 76 21.75 -18.61 -10.52
CA GLY A 76 22.36 -18.28 -9.23
C GLY A 76 21.54 -17.29 -8.37
N VAL A 77 20.45 -16.73 -8.90
CA VAL A 77 19.55 -15.79 -8.19
C VAL A 77 18.55 -16.54 -7.30
N GLY A 78 18.41 -17.86 -7.49
CA GLY A 78 17.43 -18.70 -6.82
C GLY A 78 17.41 -18.57 -5.30
N GLU A 79 18.55 -18.36 -4.63
CA GLU A 79 18.61 -18.18 -3.17
C GLU A 79 17.87 -16.92 -2.69
N TRP A 80 17.96 -15.83 -3.45
CA TRP A 80 17.35 -14.56 -3.09
C TRP A 80 15.86 -14.53 -3.36
N THR A 81 15.39 -15.32 -4.32
CA THR A 81 13.98 -15.37 -4.75
C THR A 81 13.20 -16.54 -4.14
N LYS A 82 13.88 -17.48 -3.47
CA LYS A 82 13.27 -18.63 -2.81
C LYS A 82 12.17 -18.22 -1.82
N GLY A 83 10.99 -18.81 -1.95
CA GLY A 83 9.83 -18.53 -1.09
C GLY A 83 9.20 -17.15 -1.29
N ARG A 84 9.62 -16.37 -2.29
CA ARG A 84 9.00 -15.08 -2.60
C ARG A 84 7.89 -15.22 -3.62
N LYS A 85 6.92 -14.33 -3.48
CA LYS A 85 5.83 -14.15 -4.43
C LYS A 85 6.18 -13.04 -5.43
N ALA A 86 6.15 -13.38 -6.71
CA ALA A 86 6.25 -12.45 -7.82
C ALA A 86 4.83 -11.96 -8.17
N ILE A 87 4.67 -10.65 -8.22
CA ILE A 87 3.42 -9.99 -8.59
C ILE A 87 3.51 -9.62 -10.06
N VAL A 88 2.60 -10.14 -10.86
CA VAL A 88 2.45 -9.80 -12.28
C VAL A 88 1.24 -8.92 -12.44
N TYR A 89 1.43 -7.68 -12.87
CA TYR A 89 0.34 -6.71 -12.97
C TYR A 89 0.60 -5.68 -14.08
N MET A 90 -0.46 -4.99 -14.49
CA MET A 90 -0.36 -3.82 -15.34
C MET A 90 -0.37 -2.57 -14.44
N PRO A 91 0.63 -1.68 -14.53
CA PRO A 91 0.73 -0.54 -13.63
C PRO A 91 -0.43 0.42 -13.82
N ALA A 92 -1.04 0.82 -12.71
CA ALA A 92 -2.11 1.80 -12.72
C ALA A 92 -1.61 3.18 -13.19
N ARG A 93 -2.49 3.94 -13.86
CA ARG A 93 -2.21 5.33 -14.20
C ARG A 93 -1.97 6.15 -12.93
N ASN A 94 -0.91 6.97 -12.93
CA ASN A 94 -0.73 7.98 -11.88
C ASN A 94 -1.92 8.94 -11.90
N GLN A 95 -2.71 9.00 -10.82
CA GLN A 95 -3.93 9.81 -10.79
C GLN A 95 -3.67 11.31 -10.94
N MET A 96 -2.47 11.79 -10.58
CA MET A 96 -2.08 13.19 -10.72
C MET A 96 -1.82 13.59 -12.19
N GLN A 97 -1.67 12.62 -13.09
CA GLN A 97 -1.36 12.85 -14.51
C GLN A 97 -2.40 12.17 -15.40
N SER A 98 -2.81 12.82 -16.48
CA SER A 98 -3.75 12.22 -17.44
C SER A 98 -3.08 11.28 -18.45
N GLY A 99 -1.75 11.28 -18.56
CA GLY A 99 -1.02 10.45 -19.51
C GLY A 99 -1.17 8.95 -19.25
N THR A 100 -1.41 8.17 -20.30
CA THR A 100 -1.62 6.70 -20.23
C THR A 100 -0.43 5.90 -20.76
N TYR A 101 0.63 6.53 -21.26
CA TYR A 101 1.72 5.82 -21.94
C TYR A 101 2.37 4.71 -21.09
N ASN A 102 2.52 4.94 -19.78
CA ASN A 102 3.20 4.01 -18.88
C ASN A 102 2.26 2.94 -18.28
N THR A 103 1.07 2.72 -18.84
CA THR A 103 0.12 1.71 -18.33
C THR A 103 -0.04 0.51 -19.26
N HIS A 104 0.50 0.53 -20.48
CA HIS A 104 0.21 -0.48 -21.50
C HIS A 104 1.15 -1.69 -21.52
N HIS A 105 1.95 -1.90 -20.48
CA HIS A 105 2.89 -3.01 -20.38
C HIS A 105 2.66 -3.79 -19.08
N TRP A 106 3.03 -5.07 -19.10
CA TRP A 106 2.99 -5.93 -17.93
C TRP A 106 4.29 -5.78 -17.15
N GLU A 107 4.20 -5.63 -15.83
CA GLU A 107 5.34 -5.58 -14.93
C GLU A 107 5.35 -6.79 -14.00
N ILE A 108 6.53 -7.35 -13.78
CA ILE A 108 6.81 -8.27 -12.67
C ILE A 108 7.56 -7.51 -11.60
N ARG A 109 7.05 -7.56 -10.36
CA ARG A 109 7.70 -7.02 -9.17
C ARG A 109 7.67 -8.01 -8.01
N PHE A 110 8.61 -7.83 -7.09
CA PHE A 110 8.60 -8.54 -5.81
C PHE A 110 8.09 -7.62 -4.69
N GLY A 111 7.56 -8.22 -3.63
CA GLY A 111 7.31 -7.50 -2.38
C GLY A 111 8.61 -7.00 -1.76
N THR A 112 8.58 -5.81 -1.17
CA THR A 112 9.74 -5.18 -0.55
C THR A 112 9.97 -5.75 0.85
N ARG A 113 11.20 -6.22 1.11
CA ARG A 113 11.62 -6.66 2.45
C ARG A 113 11.78 -5.50 3.42
N GLN A 114 12.00 -5.82 4.69
CA GLN A 114 12.30 -4.82 5.72
C GLN A 114 13.49 -3.93 5.32
N THR A 115 13.25 -2.62 5.29
CA THR A 115 14.26 -1.56 5.22
C THR A 115 14.46 -0.94 6.60
N TRP A 116 15.66 -0.48 6.91
CA TRP A 116 15.98 0.19 8.18
C TRP A 116 16.68 1.54 7.96
N GLN A 117 16.70 2.37 9.00
CA GLN A 117 17.39 3.65 8.97
C GLN A 117 18.87 3.47 9.29
N ASN A 118 19.75 4.06 8.47
CA ASN A 118 21.18 4.13 8.73
C ASN A 118 21.44 5.04 9.95
N PRO A 119 22.10 4.57 11.02
CA PRO A 119 22.29 5.34 12.25
C PRO A 119 23.15 6.60 12.09
N LEU A 120 24.02 6.66 11.07
CA LEU A 120 24.90 7.80 10.85
C LEU A 120 24.22 8.91 10.03
N MET A 121 23.73 8.57 8.84
CA MET A 121 23.20 9.54 7.86
C MET A 121 21.67 9.63 7.83
N GLY A 122 20.98 8.68 8.45
CA GLY A 122 19.52 8.60 8.41
C GLY A 122 18.93 8.05 7.11
N TRP A 123 19.74 7.53 6.20
CA TRP A 123 19.27 6.95 4.92
C TRP A 123 18.51 5.63 5.11
N THR A 124 17.55 5.36 4.23
CA THR A 124 16.89 4.06 4.12
C THR A 124 17.85 3.03 3.52
N SER A 125 18.28 2.07 4.34
CA SER A 125 19.14 0.95 3.95
C SER A 125 18.33 -0.34 3.84
N GLY A 126 18.71 -1.23 2.93
CA GLY A 126 18.11 -2.54 2.75
C GLY A 126 19.16 -3.60 2.40
N ALA A 127 18.84 -4.88 2.66
CA ALA A 127 19.69 -6.03 2.32
C ALA A 127 19.18 -6.81 1.09
N ASP A 128 18.15 -6.30 0.42
CA ASP A 128 17.44 -7.04 -0.60
C ASP A 128 17.88 -6.64 -2.02
N PRO A 129 18.53 -7.53 -2.79
CA PRO A 129 18.97 -7.20 -4.14
C PRO A 129 17.84 -7.17 -5.17
N VAL A 130 16.69 -7.79 -4.90
CA VAL A 130 15.58 -7.88 -5.87
C VAL A 130 14.45 -6.88 -5.61
N ALA A 131 14.58 -6.04 -4.57
CA ALA A 131 13.55 -5.06 -4.19
C ALA A 131 13.26 -4.05 -5.31
N ASP A 132 14.29 -3.61 -6.04
CA ASP A 132 14.17 -2.61 -7.11
C ASP A 132 13.99 -3.23 -8.51
N LEU A 133 13.84 -4.56 -8.59
CA LEU A 133 13.70 -5.25 -9.87
C LEU A 133 12.28 -5.03 -10.43
N ALA A 134 12.20 -4.37 -11.58
CA ALA A 134 10.97 -4.22 -12.37
C ALA A 134 11.21 -4.73 -13.80
N LEU A 135 10.57 -5.83 -14.16
CA LEU A 135 10.70 -6.44 -15.48
C LEU A 135 9.46 -6.11 -16.31
N LYS A 136 9.65 -5.57 -17.51
CA LYS A 136 8.56 -5.17 -18.42
C LYS A 136 8.36 -6.20 -19.52
N PHE A 137 7.09 -6.51 -19.80
CA PHE A 137 6.66 -7.47 -20.81
C PHE A 137 5.48 -6.91 -21.61
N ASP A 138 5.33 -7.37 -22.85
CA ASP A 138 4.22 -6.96 -23.71
C ASP A 138 2.93 -7.75 -23.40
N THR A 139 3.06 -9.00 -22.99
CA THR A 139 1.92 -9.92 -22.77
C THR A 139 1.94 -10.55 -21.38
N LYS A 140 0.73 -10.83 -20.85
CA LYS A 140 0.51 -11.55 -19.58
C LYS A 140 1.17 -12.93 -19.59
N GLU A 141 1.05 -13.63 -20.72
CA GLU A 141 1.56 -14.99 -20.89
C GLU A 141 3.09 -15.02 -20.85
N ALA A 142 3.75 -14.10 -21.56
CA ALA A 142 5.21 -14.00 -21.54
C ALA A 142 5.75 -13.72 -20.14
N ALA A 143 5.08 -12.85 -19.37
CA ALA A 143 5.45 -12.58 -17.98
C ALA A 143 5.27 -13.81 -17.08
N ALA A 144 4.14 -14.50 -17.19
CA ALA A 144 3.86 -15.71 -16.41
C ALA A 144 4.83 -16.85 -16.74
N ASP A 145 5.14 -17.05 -18.02
CA ASP A 145 6.05 -18.11 -18.45
C ASP A 145 7.50 -17.80 -18.06
N PHE A 146 7.93 -16.54 -18.12
CA PHE A 146 9.23 -16.14 -17.58
C PHE A 146 9.37 -16.44 -16.09
N ALA A 147 8.33 -16.13 -15.31
CA ALA A 147 8.34 -16.38 -13.88
C ALA A 147 8.29 -17.88 -13.53
N LYS A 148 7.56 -18.70 -14.31
CA LYS A 148 7.59 -20.17 -14.19
C LYS A 148 9.00 -20.73 -14.47
N ARG A 149 9.66 -20.25 -15.53
CA ARG A 149 11.03 -20.68 -15.88
C ARG A 149 12.06 -20.38 -14.79
N GLN A 150 11.81 -19.33 -13.99
CA GLN A 150 12.66 -18.97 -12.87
C GLN A 150 12.23 -19.62 -11.54
N GLY A 151 11.17 -20.41 -11.53
CA GLY A 151 10.68 -21.10 -10.33
C GLY A 151 10.10 -20.17 -9.27
N TRP A 152 9.47 -19.06 -9.71
CA TRP A 152 8.85 -18.08 -8.81
C TRP A 152 7.37 -18.39 -8.59
N THR A 153 6.88 -18.15 -7.38
CA THR A 153 5.44 -18.22 -7.09
C THR A 153 4.78 -16.96 -7.65
N VAL A 154 3.86 -17.11 -8.60
CA VAL A 154 3.25 -15.97 -9.30
C VAL A 154 1.84 -15.71 -8.79
N GLU A 155 1.53 -14.43 -8.56
CA GLU A 155 0.17 -13.93 -8.46
C GLU A 155 -0.08 -12.91 -9.57
N VAL A 156 -1.17 -13.11 -10.31
CA VAL A 156 -1.52 -12.26 -11.44
C VAL A 156 -2.71 -11.38 -11.07
N PHE A 157 -2.52 -10.07 -11.19
CA PHE A 157 -3.58 -9.09 -11.07
C PHE A 157 -4.06 -8.68 -12.46
N GLU A 158 -5.35 -8.80 -12.70
CA GLU A 158 -5.95 -8.40 -13.96
C GLU A 158 -6.08 -6.87 -14.03
N PRO A 159 -5.80 -6.27 -15.19
CA PRO A 159 -5.92 -4.84 -15.37
C PRO A 159 -7.38 -4.43 -15.18
N LYS A 160 -7.58 -3.32 -14.46
CA LYS A 160 -8.91 -2.73 -14.35
C LYS A 160 -9.24 -2.03 -15.67
N GLU A 161 -10.29 -2.50 -16.34
CA GLU A 161 -10.81 -1.86 -17.54
C GLU A 161 -11.24 -0.43 -17.22
N THR A 162 -10.82 0.51 -18.08
CA THR A 162 -11.31 1.89 -18.03
C THR A 162 -12.55 1.97 -18.91
N GLU A 163 -13.61 2.60 -18.41
CA GLU A 163 -14.80 2.79 -19.23
C GLU A 163 -14.52 3.75 -20.38
N ASP A 164 -14.82 3.31 -21.60
CA ASP A 164 -14.75 4.19 -22.77
C ASP A 164 -15.92 5.18 -22.74
N PHE A 165 -15.55 6.45 -22.55
CA PHE A 165 -16.49 7.58 -22.53
C PHE A 165 -16.61 8.28 -23.90
N GLU A 166 -15.87 7.83 -24.91
CA GLU A 166 -15.90 8.39 -26.26
C GLU A 166 -17.32 8.34 -26.84
N GLY A 167 -17.80 9.48 -27.36
CA GLY A 167 -19.14 9.62 -27.94
C GLY A 167 -20.31 9.69 -26.94
N LYS A 168 -20.11 9.36 -25.66
CA LYS A 168 -21.15 9.48 -24.61
C LYS A 168 -21.25 10.90 -24.06
N LEU A 169 -20.12 11.60 -23.96
CA LEU A 169 -20.07 13.00 -23.52
C LEU A 169 -20.01 13.92 -24.74
N ALA A 170 -21.04 14.75 -24.89
CA ALA A 170 -21.09 15.84 -25.85
C ALA A 170 -21.14 17.17 -25.08
N TYR A 171 -20.55 18.23 -25.63
CA TYR A 171 -20.60 19.57 -25.01
C TYR A 171 -22.04 20.10 -24.88
N SER A 172 -22.95 19.67 -25.76
CA SER A 172 -24.40 19.96 -25.65
C SER A 172 -24.98 19.50 -24.31
N HIS A 173 -24.45 18.42 -23.72
CA HIS A 173 -24.94 17.88 -22.46
C HIS A 173 -24.68 18.79 -21.26
N ASN A 174 -23.82 19.79 -21.38
CA ASN A 174 -23.67 20.84 -20.37
C ASN A 174 -24.94 21.72 -20.25
N PHE A 175 -25.72 21.82 -21.33
CA PHE A 175 -26.92 22.66 -21.40
C PHE A 175 -28.22 21.86 -21.52
N LEU A 176 -28.17 20.66 -22.08
CA LEU A 176 -29.32 19.78 -22.27
C LEU A 176 -29.00 18.35 -21.81
N PRO A 177 -29.60 17.85 -20.72
CA PRO A 177 -29.43 16.46 -20.31
C PRO A 177 -29.78 15.49 -21.46
N LEU A 178 -29.01 14.41 -21.60
CA LEU A 178 -29.14 13.43 -22.68
C LEU A 178 -30.58 12.89 -22.84
N ASP A 179 -31.29 12.63 -21.74
CA ASP A 179 -32.69 12.18 -21.78
C ASP A 179 -33.61 13.22 -22.44
N VAL A 180 -33.41 14.50 -22.14
CA VAL A 180 -34.19 15.60 -22.74
C VAL A 180 -33.85 15.74 -24.22
N GLU A 181 -32.57 15.63 -24.60
CA GLU A 181 -32.15 15.62 -26.00
C GLU A 181 -32.79 14.46 -26.78
N ASN A 182 -32.79 13.25 -26.20
CA ASN A 182 -33.40 12.07 -26.79
C ASN A 182 -34.92 12.22 -26.94
N LYS A 183 -35.60 12.79 -25.94
CA LYS A 183 -37.02 13.14 -26.03
C LYS A 183 -37.28 14.18 -27.13
N LEU A 184 -36.44 15.22 -27.25
CA LEU A 184 -36.53 16.23 -28.30
C LEU A 184 -36.35 15.63 -29.71
N LYS A 185 -35.40 14.71 -29.90
CA LYS A 185 -35.22 14.00 -31.17
C LYS A 185 -36.45 13.14 -31.51
N LYS A 186 -37.01 12.45 -30.52
CA LYS A 186 -38.16 11.54 -30.72
C LYS A 186 -39.49 12.26 -30.92
N TYR A 187 -39.76 13.32 -30.14
CA TYR A 187 -41.06 13.98 -30.08
C TYR A 187 -41.07 15.39 -30.68
N GLY A 188 -39.92 15.88 -31.16
CA GLY A 188 -39.74 17.23 -31.66
C GLY A 188 -39.82 18.29 -30.56
N LYS A 189 -40.08 19.54 -30.93
CA LYS A 189 -40.18 20.69 -30.00
C LYS A 189 -41.50 20.75 -29.21
N LYS A 190 -42.28 19.66 -29.15
CA LYS A 190 -43.55 19.64 -28.43
C LYS A 190 -43.27 19.82 -26.93
N ALA A 191 -43.83 20.82 -26.28
CA ALA A 191 -43.59 21.06 -24.85
C ALA A 191 -44.20 19.98 -23.95
N THR A 192 -45.28 19.35 -24.41
CA THR A 192 -46.09 18.41 -23.61
C THR A 192 -45.34 17.16 -23.16
N PRO A 193 -44.49 16.50 -23.98
CA PRO A 193 -43.66 15.38 -23.55
C PRO A 193 -42.46 15.77 -22.68
N HIS A 194 -41.96 17.01 -22.81
CA HIS A 194 -40.72 17.46 -22.15
C HIS A 194 -40.98 18.02 -20.75
N PHE A 195 -42.07 18.77 -20.59
CA PHE A 195 -42.43 19.47 -19.35
C PHE A 195 -43.68 18.87 -18.69
N LYS A 196 -44.03 17.62 -18.98
CA LYS A 196 -45.15 16.95 -18.32
C LYS A 196 -44.81 16.69 -16.86
N HIS A 197 -45.34 17.50 -15.96
CA HIS A 197 -45.33 17.19 -14.55
C HIS A 197 -46.52 16.26 -14.23
N PRO A 198 -46.40 15.24 -13.38
CA PRO A 198 -47.50 14.36 -12.97
C PRO A 198 -48.71 15.13 -12.39
N THR A 199 -48.47 16.29 -11.77
CA THR A 199 -49.51 17.20 -11.24
C THR A 199 -49.83 18.38 -12.16
N GLY A 200 -49.26 18.43 -13.37
CA GLY A 200 -49.48 19.53 -14.33
C GLY A 200 -50.93 19.57 -14.82
N GLY A 201 -51.52 20.76 -14.89
CA GLY A 201 -52.93 20.96 -15.28
C GLY A 201 -53.93 20.92 -14.11
N HIS A 202 -53.45 20.69 -12.88
CA HIS A 202 -54.27 20.90 -11.68
C HIS A 202 -54.22 22.39 -11.33
N SER A 203 -55.01 23.22 -12.01
CA SER A 203 -55.14 24.64 -11.67
C SER A 203 -55.67 24.77 -10.24
N HIS A 204 -54.83 25.23 -9.32
CA HIS A 204 -55.18 25.51 -7.93
C HIS A 204 -56.13 26.72 -7.76
N TRP A 205 -56.65 27.28 -8.86
CA TRP A 205 -57.26 28.62 -8.89
C TRP A 205 -58.76 28.67 -9.10
N VAL A 206 -59.44 27.58 -9.46
CA VAL A 206 -60.91 27.57 -9.49
C VAL A 206 -61.45 26.19 -9.14
N LYS A 207 -61.52 25.89 -7.85
CA LYS A 207 -62.69 25.20 -7.31
C LYS A 207 -63.19 26.09 -6.19
N THR A 208 -64.14 26.96 -6.51
CA THR A 208 -64.94 27.61 -5.49
C THR A 208 -65.49 26.49 -4.62
N LEU A 209 -65.02 26.40 -3.38
CA LEU A 209 -65.57 25.50 -2.38
C LEU A 209 -67.04 25.89 -2.23
N LYS A 210 -67.92 25.13 -2.89
CA LYS A 210 -69.36 25.25 -2.71
C LYS A 210 -69.68 24.50 -1.42
N TYR A 211 -69.30 25.08 -0.27
CA TYR A 211 -69.66 24.53 1.02
C TYR A 211 -70.15 25.64 1.96
N HIS A 212 -71.41 25.52 2.34
CA HIS A 212 -72.05 26.26 3.42
C HIS A 212 -72.25 25.24 4.55
N GLY A 213 -71.26 25.03 5.41
CA GLY A 213 -71.36 24.07 6.52
C GLY A 213 -70.04 23.83 7.27
N ASN A 214 -70.13 23.35 8.51
CA ASN A 214 -69.02 23.17 9.46
C ASN A 214 -68.33 21.78 9.38
N GLY A 215 -68.24 21.18 8.19
CA GLY A 215 -67.61 19.85 8.02
C GLY A 215 -66.10 19.94 7.77
N GLU A 216 -65.33 18.95 8.24
CA GLU A 216 -63.90 18.83 7.90
C GLU A 216 -63.71 18.53 6.41
N VAL A 217 -62.82 19.30 5.77
CA VAL A 217 -62.54 19.21 4.33
C VAL A 217 -61.14 18.65 4.14
N ALA A 218 -61.01 17.59 3.36
CA ALA A 218 -59.70 17.04 2.98
C ALA A 218 -58.89 18.11 2.23
N GLN A 219 -57.82 18.58 2.86
CA GLN A 219 -56.91 19.55 2.27
C GLN A 219 -56.05 18.84 1.22
N HIS A 220 -56.47 18.89 -0.03
CA HIS A 220 -55.68 18.35 -1.13
C HIS A 220 -54.58 19.33 -1.51
N GLY A 221 -53.46 19.23 -0.79
CA GLY A 221 -52.22 19.92 -1.10
C GLY A 221 -51.08 19.35 -0.27
N GLY A 222 -50.22 18.54 -0.91
CA GLY A 222 -48.88 18.26 -0.41
C GLY A 222 -48.64 16.92 0.28
N GLU A 223 -49.12 15.80 -0.26
CA GLU A 223 -48.45 14.51 -0.05
C GLU A 223 -48.40 13.75 -1.37
N ALA A 224 -47.18 13.49 -1.85
CA ALA A 224 -46.97 12.42 -2.82
C ALA A 224 -47.37 11.12 -2.12
N LYS A 225 -48.45 10.47 -2.57
CA LYS A 225 -48.66 9.07 -2.23
C LYS A 225 -47.66 8.25 -3.03
N ASP A 226 -46.98 7.35 -2.33
CA ASP A 226 -45.99 6.39 -2.82
C ASP A 226 -46.40 5.69 -4.13
#